data_AF-A0A7W0MTE8-F1
#
_entry.id   AF-A0A7W0MTE8-F1
#
_cell.length_a   1.000
_cell.length_b   1.000
_cell.length_c   1.000
_cell.angle_alpha   90.00
_cell.angle_beta   90.00
_cell.angle_gamma   90.00
#
_symmetry.space_group_name_H-M   'P 1'
#
loop_
_entity.id
_entity.type
_entity.pdbx_description
1 polymer ?
#
loop_
_entity_poly.entity_id
_entity_poly.type
_entity_poly.pdbx_seq_one_letter_code
_entity_poly.pdbx_strand_id
1 'polypeptide(L)'
;MAAQDHYRALDVDRKASPEEIKKAYRKLARQYHPDRNPGDAKAEERFKEISQAHDVLSDPEKRKAYDRAGLNPFASGGRGSGTGAGGFDAGGFGDIISDLFGQRARGGGTAGGGRGPRAERGRDLEAEVSISFDQAVAGAQIPLSVPTAERCPTCSGTGARAGTAPKVCPRCQGRGIESEGQGLFSISQPCSRCGGAGTIIEDPCPTCNGIGQTRTVKRYRVNIPAGVKEGSRVRLAGKGEPGRNGGPSGDLFVLTHVQASPVFTRRGANVEVQVPLTIPEALRGAEIEVPTLNGRKTLRVPPGTKPGTVQRLRGEGPPRLGAAGRGDIHYRFTLDLPDRLTPEQEAAVGELEKVLDANPRAGLFA
;
A
#
# COMPACT_ATOMS: atom_id res chain seq x y z
N MET A 1 30.44 16.35 24.90
CA MET A 1 29.60 16.34 26.11
C MET A 1 29.24 14.89 26.41
N ALA A 2 29.37 14.48 27.68
CA ALA A 2 29.42 13.09 28.12
C ALA A 2 28.24 12.25 27.61
N ALA A 3 28.51 11.00 27.21
CA ALA A 3 27.50 10.01 26.85
C ALA A 3 26.40 9.99 27.94
N GLN A 4 25.20 10.48 27.59
CA GLN A 4 24.10 10.57 28.53
C GLN A 4 23.66 9.15 28.92
N ASP A 5 23.63 8.90 30.23
CA ASP A 5 23.13 7.66 30.81
C ASP A 5 21.63 7.53 30.46
N HIS A 6 21.24 6.47 29.75
CA HIS A 6 19.86 6.26 29.30
C HIS A 6 18.88 6.15 30.48
N TYR A 7 19.34 5.69 31.65
CA TYR A 7 18.54 5.66 32.87
C TYR A 7 18.25 7.07 33.38
N ARG A 8 19.24 7.98 33.30
CA ARG A 8 19.06 9.40 33.66
C ARG A 8 18.20 10.14 32.64
N ALA A 9 18.29 9.80 31.35
CA ALA A 9 17.44 10.39 30.32
C ALA A 9 15.94 10.12 30.58
N LEU A 10 15.61 8.90 31.03
CA LEU A 10 14.25 8.51 31.40
C LEU A 10 13.85 8.81 32.85
N ASP A 11 14.75 9.37 33.65
CA ASP A 11 14.54 9.64 35.08
C ASP A 11 14.10 8.38 35.87
N VAL A 12 14.80 7.27 35.64
CA VAL A 12 14.55 5.98 36.28
C VAL A 12 15.82 5.37 36.85
N ASP A 13 15.70 4.52 37.88
CA ASP A 13 16.83 3.81 38.47
C ASP A 13 17.38 2.73 37.51
N ARG A 14 18.68 2.39 37.61
CA ARG A 14 19.29 1.30 36.83
C ARG A 14 18.62 -0.05 37.06
N LYS A 15 18.05 -0.26 38.24
CA LYS A 15 17.29 -1.46 38.62
C LYS A 15 15.81 -1.39 38.25
N ALA A 16 15.36 -0.33 37.56
CA ALA A 16 13.96 -0.19 37.17
C ALA A 16 13.48 -1.38 36.34
N SER A 17 12.27 -1.85 36.64
CA SER A 17 11.57 -2.88 35.88
C SER A 17 11.19 -2.38 34.48
N PRO A 18 10.96 -3.28 33.51
CA PRO A 18 10.46 -2.90 32.17
C PRO A 18 9.17 -2.07 32.23
N GLU A 19 8.31 -2.33 33.21
CA GLU A 19 7.07 -1.59 33.43
C GLU A 19 7.32 -0.14 33.86
N GLU A 20 8.28 0.08 34.77
CA GLU A 20 8.67 1.42 35.22
C GLU A 20 9.31 2.23 34.09
N ILE A 21 10.18 1.63 33.29
CA ILE A 21 10.81 2.26 32.11
C ILE A 21 9.73 2.68 31.10
N LYS A 22 8.78 1.79 30.80
CA LYS A 22 7.66 2.07 29.88
C LYS A 22 6.74 3.18 30.42
N LYS A 23 6.49 3.19 31.72
CA LYS A 23 5.67 4.23 32.38
C LYS A 23 6.36 5.60 32.35
N ALA A 24 7.66 5.64 32.64
CA ALA A 24 8.46 6.86 32.60
C ALA A 24 8.54 7.43 31.18
N TYR A 25 8.82 6.60 30.17
CA TYR A 25 8.81 7.01 28.76
C TYR A 25 7.47 7.60 28.36
N ARG A 26 6.34 6.94 28.67
CA ARG A 26 5.00 7.47 28.33
C ARG A 26 4.70 8.83 28.98
N LYS A 27 5.19 9.06 30.20
CA LYS A 27 5.04 10.35 30.89
C LYS A 27 5.84 11.44 30.19
N LEU A 28 7.11 11.18 29.92
CA LEU A 28 8.02 12.14 29.28
C LEU A 28 7.66 12.38 27.80
N ALA A 29 7.26 11.34 27.06
CA ALA A 29 6.86 11.44 25.66
C ALA A 29 5.61 12.31 25.49
N ARG A 30 4.62 12.21 26.39
CA ARG A 30 3.49 13.15 26.40
C ARG A 30 3.92 14.56 26.80
N GLN A 31 4.89 14.68 27.69
CA GLN A 31 5.35 15.97 28.19
C GLN A 31 6.03 16.78 27.08
N TYR A 32 6.90 16.13 26.31
CA TYR A 32 7.75 16.72 25.27
C TYR A 32 7.28 16.43 23.84
N HIS A 33 6.04 15.96 23.64
CA HIS A 33 5.51 15.66 22.31
C HIS A 33 5.51 16.92 21.42
N PRO A 34 5.89 16.82 20.13
CA PRO A 34 5.86 17.96 19.19
C PRO A 34 4.48 18.63 19.10
N ASP A 35 3.39 17.84 19.06
CA ASP A 35 2.02 18.38 19.02
C ASP A 35 1.64 19.23 20.25
N ARG A 36 2.27 18.97 21.40
CA ARG A 36 1.99 19.71 22.65
C ARG A 36 2.96 20.88 22.86
N ASN A 37 4.09 20.88 22.17
CA ASN A 37 5.13 21.90 22.25
C ASN A 37 5.58 22.32 20.82
N PRO A 38 4.66 22.85 20.00
CA PRO A 38 4.98 23.20 18.62
C PRO A 38 6.02 24.34 18.57
N GLY A 39 7.12 24.11 17.86
CA GLY A 39 8.18 25.11 17.65
C GLY A 39 9.19 25.24 18.81
N ASP A 40 9.12 24.41 19.84
CA ASP A 40 10.12 24.39 20.92
C ASP A 40 11.26 23.39 20.61
N ALA A 41 12.40 23.93 20.18
CA ALA A 41 13.60 23.15 19.85
C ALA A 41 14.15 22.34 21.05
N LYS A 42 13.98 22.83 22.29
CA LYS A 42 14.45 22.10 23.48
C LYS A 42 13.54 20.92 23.81
N ALA A 43 12.24 21.07 23.61
CA ALA A 43 11.30 19.96 23.76
C ALA A 43 11.55 18.86 22.72
N GLU A 44 11.85 19.25 21.47
CA GLU A 44 12.20 18.31 20.40
C GLU A 44 13.50 17.54 20.69
N GLU A 45 14.56 18.23 21.12
CA GLU A 45 15.83 17.61 21.51
C GLU A 45 15.62 16.63 22.67
N ARG A 46 14.84 17.04 23.69
CA ARG A 46 14.52 16.18 24.82
C ARG A 46 13.68 14.97 24.42
N PHE A 47 12.77 15.13 23.46
CA PHE A 47 11.94 14.05 22.92
C PHE A 47 12.79 13.01 22.16
N LYS A 48 13.80 13.46 21.41
CA LYS A 48 14.76 12.57 20.73
C LYS A 48 15.59 11.77 21.74
N GLU A 49 16.09 12.43 22.79
CA GLU A 49 16.88 11.79 23.84
C GLU A 49 16.11 10.70 24.60
N ILE A 50 14.87 10.97 25.02
CA ILE A 50 14.04 9.97 25.73
C ILE A 50 13.61 8.81 24.82
N SER A 51 13.44 9.06 23.51
CA SER A 51 13.09 8.01 22.55
C SER A 51 14.27 7.07 22.32
N GLN A 52 15.48 7.61 22.15
CA GLN A 52 16.71 6.81 22.06
C GLN A 52 16.94 5.98 23.33
N ALA A 53 16.74 6.57 24.51
CA ALA A 53 16.89 5.86 25.77
C ALA A 53 15.87 4.72 25.91
N HIS A 54 14.62 4.94 25.51
CA HIS A 54 13.59 3.89 25.53
C HIS A 54 13.90 2.77 24.53
N ASP A 55 14.41 3.07 23.34
CA ASP A 55 14.74 2.05 22.32
C ASP A 55 15.85 1.08 22.77
N VAL A 56 16.75 1.55 23.64
CA VAL A 56 17.80 0.72 24.24
C VAL A 56 17.29 -0.01 25.48
N LEU A 57 16.54 0.66 26.35
CA LEU A 57 16.15 0.12 27.67
C LEU A 57 14.87 -0.74 27.65
N SER A 58 14.02 -0.61 26.63
CA SER A 58 12.78 -1.40 26.48
C SER A 58 13.02 -2.81 25.93
N ASP A 59 14.11 -3.01 25.19
CA ASP A 59 14.51 -4.31 24.67
C ASP A 59 15.45 -5.03 25.67
N PRO A 60 15.12 -6.25 26.13
CA PRO A 60 15.92 -6.96 27.11
C PRO A 60 17.36 -7.24 26.67
N GLU A 61 17.60 -7.51 25.38
CA GLU A 61 18.93 -7.84 24.87
C GLU A 61 19.79 -6.59 24.67
N LYS A 62 19.19 -5.49 24.18
CA LYS A 62 19.87 -4.19 24.09
C LYS A 62 20.18 -3.61 25.47
N ARG A 63 19.27 -3.72 26.43
CA ARG A 63 19.49 -3.32 27.83
C ARG A 63 20.65 -4.09 28.44
N LYS A 64 20.67 -5.42 28.31
CA LYS A 64 21.80 -6.25 28.78
C LYS A 64 23.12 -5.89 28.12
N ALA A 65 23.12 -5.54 26.83
CA ALA A 65 24.32 -5.10 26.12
C ALA A 65 24.81 -3.73 26.64
N TYR A 66 23.89 -2.80 26.87
CA TYR A 66 24.15 -1.49 27.46
C TYR A 66 24.71 -1.61 28.89
N ASP A 67 24.07 -2.43 29.73
CA ASP A 67 24.51 -2.69 31.11
C ASP A 67 25.89 -3.36 31.16
N ARG A 68 26.17 -4.28 30.22
CA ARG A 68 27.50 -4.92 30.09
C ARG A 68 28.57 -3.94 29.61
N ALA A 69 28.26 -3.06 28.66
CA ALA A 69 29.21 -2.07 28.15
C ALA A 69 29.58 -1.00 29.20
N GLY A 70 28.71 -0.77 30.20
CA GLY A 70 28.98 0.10 31.35
C GLY A 70 29.82 -0.55 32.47
N LEU A 71 30.09 -1.86 32.39
CA LEU A 71 30.92 -2.62 33.32
C LEU A 71 32.23 -3.02 32.61
N ASN A 72 33.20 -2.09 32.65
CA ASN A 72 34.62 -2.31 32.34
C ASN A 72 35.00 -2.31 30.84
N PRO A 73 35.45 -1.16 30.27
CA PRO A 73 35.89 -1.08 28.87
C PRO A 73 37.21 -1.81 28.55
N PHE A 74 37.89 -2.42 29.55
CA PHE A 74 39.26 -2.95 29.41
C PHE A 74 39.55 -4.29 30.10
N ALA A 75 38.57 -5.15 30.38
CA ALA A 75 38.84 -6.52 30.81
C ALA A 75 38.48 -7.55 29.73
N SER A 76 39.52 -8.11 29.09
CA SER A 76 39.64 -9.48 28.56
C SER A 76 38.38 -10.09 27.90
N GLY A 77 38.36 -10.37 26.59
CA GLY A 77 39.28 -11.29 25.95
C GLY A 77 38.62 -12.67 25.80
N GLY A 78 38.15 -12.98 24.58
CA GLY A 78 37.94 -14.36 24.13
C GLY A 78 36.51 -14.91 24.13
N ARG A 79 36.12 -15.39 22.94
CA ARG A 79 35.18 -16.48 22.64
C ARG A 79 33.67 -16.25 22.85
N GLY A 80 32.94 -16.32 21.73
CA GLY A 80 31.65 -16.99 21.68
C GLY A 80 30.54 -16.25 20.94
N SER A 81 30.20 -16.76 19.74
CA SER A 81 28.84 -16.94 19.17
C SER A 81 27.81 -15.82 19.40
N GLY A 82 27.33 -15.06 18.42
CA GLY A 82 26.70 -15.52 17.18
C GLY A 82 25.24 -15.03 17.15
N THR A 83 24.81 -14.48 16.01
CA THR A 83 23.40 -14.12 15.61
C THR A 83 22.74 -12.99 16.41
N GLY A 84 21.99 -12.03 15.88
CA GLY A 84 21.46 -11.70 14.55
C GLY A 84 20.65 -10.39 14.69
N ALA A 85 20.84 -9.45 13.78
CA ALA A 85 19.82 -8.88 12.89
C ALA A 85 18.82 -7.85 13.47
N GLY A 86 18.94 -6.61 12.96
CA GLY A 86 17.85 -5.65 12.65
C GLY A 86 17.15 -5.00 13.84
N GLY A 87 17.04 -3.68 13.98
CA GLY A 87 17.15 -2.58 13.02
C GLY A 87 15.93 -1.69 13.22
N PHE A 88 16.13 -0.40 13.49
CA PHE A 88 15.25 0.65 13.03
C PHE A 88 16.09 1.88 12.69
N ASP A 89 15.70 2.46 11.58
CA ASP A 89 16.46 3.24 10.63
C ASP A 89 16.10 4.72 10.81
N ALA A 90 17.12 5.58 10.85
CA ALA A 90 16.99 7.01 10.64
C ALA A 90 18.22 7.49 9.87
N GLY A 91 18.28 7.08 8.60
CA GLY A 91 18.68 7.92 7.47
C GLY A 91 19.97 8.73 7.59
N GLY A 92 21.00 8.28 6.86
CA GLY A 92 21.85 9.22 6.11
C GLY A 92 23.36 9.06 6.28
N PHE A 93 23.85 8.41 7.34
CA PHE A 93 25.31 8.27 7.56
C PHE A 93 25.78 6.89 8.05
N GLY A 94 24.85 5.99 8.40
CA GLY A 94 25.16 4.64 8.90
C GLY A 94 25.50 3.60 7.83
N ASP A 95 24.89 3.72 6.64
CA ASP A 95 24.98 2.66 5.62
C ASP A 95 26.36 2.56 4.97
N ILE A 96 27.05 3.69 4.77
CA ILE A 96 28.37 3.71 4.12
C ILE A 96 29.46 3.13 5.05
N ILE A 97 29.33 3.33 6.36
CA ILE A 97 30.30 2.83 7.35
C ILE A 97 29.99 1.36 7.70
N SER A 98 28.71 0.96 7.70
CA SER A 98 28.31 -0.43 7.95
C SER A 98 28.68 -1.37 6.79
N ASP A 99 28.59 -0.94 5.54
CA ASP A 99 29.05 -1.75 4.39
C ASP A 99 30.58 -1.87 4.34
N LEU A 100 31.31 -0.83 4.73
CA LEU A 100 32.77 -0.83 4.73
C LEU A 100 33.37 -1.64 5.89
N PHE A 101 32.77 -1.59 7.08
CA PHE A 101 33.23 -2.38 8.24
C PHE A 101 32.68 -3.81 8.26
N GLY A 102 31.51 -4.06 7.66
CA GLY A 102 30.94 -5.40 7.50
C GLY A 102 31.75 -6.31 6.57
N GLN A 103 32.49 -5.72 5.63
CA GLN A 103 33.29 -6.47 4.64
C GLN A 103 34.71 -6.82 5.13
N ARG A 104 35.22 -6.18 6.19
CA ARG A 104 36.57 -6.42 6.72
C ARG A 104 36.60 -7.36 7.95
N ALA A 105 35.49 -7.53 8.66
CA ALA A 105 35.42 -8.39 9.85
C ALA A 105 35.14 -9.89 9.55
N ARG A 106 35.06 -10.29 8.26
CA ARG A 106 34.87 -11.69 7.82
C ARG A 106 36.10 -12.30 7.13
N GLY A 107 37.29 -11.83 7.44
CA GLY A 107 38.55 -12.38 6.94
C GLY A 107 39.16 -13.40 7.90
N GLY A 108 38.91 -14.69 7.68
CA GLY A 108 39.50 -15.78 8.47
C GLY A 108 39.26 -17.19 7.90
N GLY A 109 39.74 -17.41 6.67
CA GLY A 109 40.16 -18.71 6.11
C GLY A 109 39.17 -19.87 6.05
N THR A 110 38.69 -20.21 4.84
CA THR A 110 38.95 -21.51 4.17
C THR A 110 38.17 -21.57 2.85
N ALA A 111 38.86 -22.01 1.80
CA ALA A 111 38.38 -22.70 0.60
C ALA A 111 37.28 -22.06 -0.27
N GLY A 112 37.56 -21.98 -1.57
CA GLY A 112 36.65 -21.45 -2.58
C GLY A 112 35.36 -22.25 -2.69
N GLY A 113 34.24 -21.54 -2.63
CA GLY A 113 32.94 -22.01 -3.08
C GLY A 113 32.31 -20.90 -3.90
N GLY A 114 32.34 -21.04 -5.21
CA GLY A 114 31.68 -20.12 -6.13
C GLY A 114 30.19 -20.04 -5.79
N ARG A 115 29.76 -18.91 -5.20
CA ARG A 115 28.36 -18.56 -5.27
C ARG A 115 28.11 -18.09 -6.70
N GLY A 116 27.59 -19.01 -7.51
CA GLY A 116 27.03 -18.69 -8.82
C GLY A 116 25.97 -17.59 -8.72
N PRO A 117 25.43 -17.15 -9.87
CA PRO A 117 24.45 -16.06 -9.91
C PRO A 117 23.29 -16.33 -8.93
N ARG A 118 23.00 -15.36 -8.07
CA ARG A 118 22.00 -15.50 -7.00
C ARG A 118 20.62 -15.74 -7.59
N ALA A 119 19.80 -16.49 -6.86
CA ALA A 119 18.37 -16.60 -7.14
C ALA A 119 17.73 -15.21 -6.99
N GLU A 120 17.18 -14.69 -8.09
CA GLU A 120 16.54 -13.37 -8.14
C GLU A 120 15.05 -13.54 -8.28
N ARG A 121 14.28 -12.85 -7.42
CA ARG A 121 12.82 -12.82 -7.53
C ARG A 121 12.41 -12.16 -8.85
N GLY A 122 11.39 -12.74 -9.49
CA GLY A 122 10.82 -12.17 -10.71
C GLY A 122 10.13 -10.84 -10.45
N ARG A 123 9.97 -10.04 -11.51
CA ARG A 123 9.35 -8.72 -11.40
C ARG A 123 7.85 -8.85 -11.15
N ASP A 124 7.32 -7.92 -10.36
CA ASP A 124 5.88 -7.78 -10.20
C ASP A 124 5.28 -7.22 -11.49
N LEU A 125 4.08 -7.69 -11.83
CA LEU A 125 3.30 -7.22 -12.97
C LEU A 125 2.14 -6.37 -12.47
N GLU A 126 1.78 -5.33 -13.23
CA GLU A 126 0.56 -4.57 -13.01
C GLU A 126 -0.38 -4.75 -14.22
N ALA A 127 -1.66 -4.93 -13.94
CA ALA A 127 -2.70 -5.02 -14.95
C ALA A 127 -3.92 -4.23 -14.48
N GLU A 128 -4.71 -3.75 -15.44
CA GLU A 128 -5.90 -2.96 -15.16
C GLU A 128 -7.16 -3.74 -15.53
N VAL A 129 -8.22 -3.55 -14.75
CA VAL A 129 -9.54 -4.10 -15.04
C VAL A 129 -10.61 -3.03 -14.83
N SER A 130 -11.46 -2.86 -15.84
CA SER A 130 -12.62 -1.98 -15.77
C SER A 130 -13.87 -2.78 -15.41
N ILE A 131 -14.58 -2.34 -14.37
CA ILE A 131 -15.77 -3.02 -13.85
C ILE A 131 -16.93 -2.05 -13.75
N SER A 132 -18.16 -2.56 -13.87
CA SER A 132 -19.33 -1.73 -13.64
C SER A 132 -19.49 -1.37 -12.16
N PHE A 133 -20.23 -0.30 -11.87
CA PHE A 133 -20.58 0.06 -10.51
C PHE A 133 -21.28 -1.09 -9.76
N ASP A 134 -22.20 -1.79 -10.43
CA ASP A 134 -22.94 -2.91 -9.83
C ASP A 134 -22.01 -4.08 -9.48
N GLN A 135 -21.06 -4.40 -10.37
CA GLN A 135 -20.01 -5.39 -10.09
C GLN A 135 -19.12 -4.96 -8.92
N ALA A 136 -18.83 -3.66 -8.79
CA ALA A 136 -18.06 -3.15 -7.67
C ALA A 136 -18.82 -3.29 -6.33
N VAL A 137 -20.14 -3.13 -6.35
CA VAL A 137 -21.00 -3.27 -5.17
C VAL A 137 -21.20 -4.74 -4.78
N ALA A 138 -21.53 -5.61 -5.74
CA ALA A 138 -21.84 -7.01 -5.49
C ALA A 138 -20.58 -7.90 -5.35
N GLY A 139 -19.45 -7.43 -5.88
CA GLY A 139 -18.30 -8.28 -6.15
C GLY A 139 -18.48 -9.06 -7.45
N ALA A 140 -17.36 -9.41 -8.09
CA ALA A 140 -17.39 -10.11 -9.37
C ALA A 140 -16.13 -10.98 -9.56
N GLN A 141 -16.27 -12.04 -10.36
CA GLN A 141 -15.12 -12.78 -10.88
C GLN A 141 -14.91 -12.38 -12.33
N ILE A 142 -13.75 -11.78 -12.64
CA ILE A 142 -13.48 -11.25 -13.97
C ILE A 142 -12.32 -12.03 -14.61
N PRO A 143 -12.48 -12.52 -15.85
CA PRO A 143 -11.37 -13.10 -16.59
C PRO A 143 -10.39 -11.99 -17.01
N LEU A 144 -9.12 -12.14 -16.64
CA LEU A 144 -8.04 -11.23 -17.00
C LEU A 144 -7.00 -11.99 -17.82
N SER A 145 -6.64 -11.48 -18.99
CA SER A 145 -5.57 -12.04 -19.82
C SER A 145 -4.33 -11.18 -19.65
N VAL A 146 -3.25 -11.75 -19.09
CA VAL A 146 -2.00 -11.03 -18.85
C VAL A 146 -0.90 -11.63 -19.72
N PRO A 147 -0.22 -10.84 -20.57
CA PRO A 147 0.99 -11.27 -21.23
C PRO A 147 2.10 -11.40 -20.18
N THR A 148 2.65 -12.59 -20.03
CA THR A 148 3.74 -12.87 -19.07
C THR A 148 4.85 -13.65 -19.75
N ALA A 149 6.05 -13.56 -19.20
CA ALA A 149 7.07 -14.55 -19.47
C ALA A 149 6.77 -15.83 -18.68
N GLU A 150 7.14 -16.97 -19.23
CA GLU A 150 7.15 -18.27 -18.57
C GLU A 150 8.51 -18.92 -18.78
N ARG A 151 8.92 -19.80 -17.86
CA ARG A 151 10.14 -20.59 -18.06
C ARG A 151 9.98 -21.39 -19.35
N CYS A 152 10.99 -21.31 -20.21
CA CYS A 152 10.95 -22.02 -21.48
C CYS A 152 10.75 -23.52 -21.22
N PRO A 153 9.72 -24.16 -21.79
CA PRO A 153 9.41 -25.56 -21.50
C PRO A 153 10.53 -26.51 -21.94
N THR A 154 11.28 -26.15 -22.98
CA THR A 154 12.35 -26.97 -23.55
C THR A 154 13.62 -26.99 -22.69
N CYS A 155 14.02 -25.84 -22.12
CA CYS A 155 15.28 -25.73 -21.35
C CYS A 155 15.06 -25.48 -19.85
N SER A 156 13.80 -25.39 -19.40
CA SER A 156 13.40 -25.13 -18.01
C SER A 156 14.05 -23.90 -17.37
N GLY A 157 14.43 -22.90 -18.18
CA GLY A 157 15.08 -21.68 -17.70
C GLY A 157 16.61 -21.65 -17.81
N THR A 158 17.25 -22.74 -18.24
CA THR A 158 18.72 -22.78 -18.38
C THR A 158 19.23 -22.02 -19.61
N GLY A 159 18.36 -21.79 -20.60
CA GLY A 159 18.72 -21.14 -21.87
C GLY A 159 19.53 -22.03 -22.83
N ALA A 160 20.05 -23.18 -22.37
CA ALA A 160 20.78 -24.13 -23.18
C ALA A 160 19.86 -25.12 -23.91
N ARG A 161 20.31 -25.68 -25.02
CA ARG A 161 19.61 -26.76 -25.74
C ARG A 161 19.40 -27.96 -24.80
N ALA A 162 18.26 -28.64 -24.91
CA ALA A 162 18.00 -29.85 -24.13
C ALA A 162 19.15 -30.87 -24.26
N GLY A 163 19.63 -31.40 -23.14
CA GLY A 163 20.79 -32.29 -23.08
C GLY A 163 22.16 -31.59 -23.01
N THR A 164 22.22 -30.28 -23.20
CA THR A 164 23.42 -29.46 -22.96
C THR A 164 23.26 -28.62 -21.70
N ALA A 165 24.38 -28.23 -21.08
CA ALA A 165 24.38 -27.43 -19.86
C ALA A 165 25.19 -26.13 -20.08
N PRO A 166 24.78 -25.00 -19.47
CA PRO A 166 25.60 -23.80 -19.44
C PRO A 166 26.96 -24.10 -18.80
N LYS A 167 28.05 -23.71 -19.48
CA LYS A 167 29.41 -23.89 -18.97
C LYS A 167 29.79 -22.70 -18.09
N VAL A 168 30.57 -22.94 -17.04
CA VAL A 168 31.08 -21.87 -16.19
C VAL A 168 31.94 -20.92 -17.04
N CYS A 169 31.68 -19.62 -16.94
CA CYS A 169 32.46 -18.62 -17.66
C CYS A 169 33.91 -18.66 -17.15
N PRO A 170 34.92 -18.94 -17.98
CA PRO A 170 36.32 -19.03 -17.52
C PRO A 170 36.92 -17.66 -17.19
N ARG A 171 36.33 -16.56 -17.67
CA ARG A 171 36.82 -15.19 -17.40
C ARG A 171 36.51 -14.75 -15.97
N CYS A 172 35.27 -14.92 -15.53
CA CYS A 172 34.86 -14.60 -14.15
C CYS A 172 34.77 -15.83 -13.23
N GLN A 173 35.09 -17.02 -13.73
CA GLN A 173 35.01 -18.29 -13.00
C GLN A 173 33.67 -18.49 -12.28
N GLY A 174 32.55 -18.16 -12.94
CA GLY A 174 31.21 -18.28 -12.36
C GLY A 174 30.75 -17.10 -11.50
N ARG A 175 31.62 -16.13 -11.22
CA ARG A 175 31.30 -14.99 -10.34
C ARG A 175 30.37 -13.95 -10.98
N GLY A 176 30.29 -13.92 -12.31
CA GLY A 176 29.46 -12.96 -13.06
C GLY A 176 29.99 -11.53 -13.07
N ILE A 177 30.93 -11.16 -12.20
CA ILE A 177 31.53 -9.83 -12.11
C ILE A 177 33.04 -9.87 -12.36
N GLU A 178 33.56 -8.78 -12.89
CA GLU A 178 34.99 -8.45 -13.00
C GLU A 178 35.26 -7.28 -12.04
N SER A 179 36.35 -7.35 -11.29
CA SER A 179 36.77 -6.27 -10.40
C SER A 179 37.94 -5.56 -11.04
N GLU A 180 37.74 -4.31 -11.46
CA GLU A 180 38.81 -3.46 -11.95
C GLU A 180 39.19 -2.48 -10.83
N GLY A 181 40.45 -2.51 -10.43
CA GLY A 181 40.95 -1.69 -9.34
C GLY A 181 42.25 -1.00 -9.74
N GLN A 182 42.24 0.33 -9.68
CA GLN A 182 43.46 1.11 -9.54
C GLN A 182 43.50 1.66 -8.11
N GLY A 183 44.30 1.01 -7.25
CA GLY A 183 44.53 1.47 -5.87
C GLY A 183 43.43 1.09 -4.87
N LEU A 184 43.10 2.01 -3.96
CA LEU A 184 42.25 1.77 -2.78
C LEU A 184 40.74 1.62 -3.10
N PHE A 185 40.35 1.75 -4.37
CA PHE A 185 38.97 1.63 -4.84
C PHE A 185 38.88 0.54 -5.90
N SER A 186 38.04 -0.48 -5.67
CA SER A 186 37.72 -1.51 -6.67
C SER A 186 36.29 -1.31 -7.16
N ILE A 187 36.12 -1.09 -8.46
CA ILE A 187 34.80 -1.01 -9.09
C ILE A 187 34.46 -2.39 -9.62
N SER A 188 33.31 -2.93 -9.19
CA SER A 188 32.79 -4.19 -9.69
C SER A 188 31.92 -3.93 -10.92
N GLN A 189 32.28 -4.49 -12.07
CA GLN A 189 31.50 -4.40 -13.31
C GLN A 189 30.99 -5.79 -13.72
N PRO A 190 29.87 -5.89 -14.46
CA PRO A 190 29.43 -7.16 -15.05
C PRO A 190 30.51 -7.74 -15.97
N CYS A 191 30.77 -9.04 -15.87
CA CYS A 191 31.77 -9.73 -16.68
C CYS A 191 31.44 -9.58 -18.17
N SER A 192 32.36 -9.00 -18.93
CA SER A 192 32.21 -8.69 -20.35
C SER A 192 31.95 -9.92 -21.23
N ARG A 193 32.36 -11.12 -20.80
CA ARG A 193 32.16 -12.37 -21.56
C ARG A 193 30.79 -13.01 -21.31
N CYS A 194 30.24 -12.93 -20.10
CA CYS A 194 28.96 -13.56 -19.75
C CYS A 194 27.85 -12.56 -19.41
N GLY A 195 28.12 -11.26 -19.52
CA GLY A 195 27.17 -10.19 -19.24
C GLY A 195 26.59 -10.20 -17.81
N GLY A 196 27.31 -10.76 -16.83
CA GLY A 196 26.77 -10.92 -15.47
C GLY A 196 26.28 -12.33 -15.12
N ALA A 197 26.02 -13.19 -16.12
CA ALA A 197 25.35 -14.48 -15.88
C ALA A 197 26.23 -15.53 -15.16
N GLY A 198 27.56 -15.38 -15.17
CA GLY A 198 28.49 -16.36 -14.60
C GLY A 198 28.66 -17.65 -15.43
N THR A 199 27.72 -17.95 -16.32
CA THR A 199 27.78 -19.07 -17.26
C THR A 199 27.69 -18.60 -18.71
N ILE A 200 28.20 -19.40 -19.64
CA ILE A 200 28.12 -19.20 -21.08
C ILE A 200 27.31 -20.35 -21.68
N ILE A 201 26.37 -19.99 -22.54
CA ILE A 201 25.56 -20.94 -23.30
C ILE A 201 26.21 -21.09 -24.67
N GLU A 202 26.86 -22.22 -24.93
CA GLU A 202 27.47 -22.51 -26.24
C GLU A 202 26.39 -22.96 -27.25
N ASP A 203 25.46 -23.80 -26.80
CA ASP A 203 24.32 -24.27 -27.59
C ASP A 203 23.03 -23.61 -27.09
N PRO A 204 22.61 -22.47 -27.68
CA PRO A 204 21.38 -21.82 -27.27
C PRO A 204 20.16 -22.71 -27.55
N CYS A 205 19.19 -22.66 -26.65
CA CYS A 205 17.91 -23.33 -26.83
C CYS A 205 17.19 -22.77 -28.06
N PRO A 206 16.73 -23.60 -29.01
CA PRO A 206 16.07 -23.12 -30.24
C PRO A 206 14.71 -22.46 -29.97
N THR A 207 14.07 -22.76 -28.85
CA THR A 207 12.74 -22.23 -28.50
C THR A 207 12.80 -20.82 -27.91
N CYS A 208 13.85 -20.52 -27.13
CA CYS A 208 13.99 -19.21 -26.46
C CYS A 208 15.26 -18.45 -26.85
N ASN A 209 16.05 -18.97 -27.79
CA ASN A 209 17.30 -18.39 -28.29
C ASN A 209 18.27 -17.96 -27.17
N GLY A 210 18.43 -18.80 -26.14
CA GLY A 210 19.33 -18.50 -25.02
C GLY A 210 18.72 -17.65 -23.88
N ILE A 211 17.51 -17.13 -24.04
CA ILE A 211 16.86 -16.24 -23.04
C ILE A 211 16.39 -17.02 -21.80
N GLY A 212 16.08 -18.30 -21.95
CA GLY A 212 15.54 -19.15 -20.87
C GLY A 212 14.04 -18.94 -20.59
N GLN A 213 13.38 -17.99 -21.26
CA GLN A 213 11.96 -17.67 -21.06
C GLN A 213 11.24 -17.50 -22.40
N THR A 214 9.94 -17.76 -22.41
CA THR A 214 9.05 -17.58 -23.57
C THR A 214 7.86 -16.70 -23.18
N ARG A 215 7.40 -15.83 -24.08
CA ARG A 215 6.21 -15.00 -23.85
C ARG A 215 4.96 -15.84 -24.08
N THR A 216 4.07 -15.87 -23.08
CA THR A 216 2.77 -16.54 -23.14
C THR A 216 1.68 -15.62 -22.59
N VAL A 217 0.44 -15.79 -23.06
CA VAL A 217 -0.70 -15.07 -22.50
C VAL A 217 -1.40 -16.00 -21.52
N LYS A 218 -1.39 -15.65 -20.23
CA LYS A 218 -2.09 -16.43 -19.20
C LYS A 218 -3.42 -15.79 -18.87
N ARG A 219 -4.46 -16.63 -18.78
CA ARG A 219 -5.80 -16.22 -18.36
C ARG A 219 -6.00 -16.54 -16.89
N TYR A 220 -6.30 -15.52 -16.10
CA TYR A 220 -6.61 -15.63 -14.68
C TYR A 220 -8.06 -15.27 -14.43
N ARG A 221 -8.68 -15.90 -13.43
CA ARG A 221 -9.96 -15.43 -12.87
C ARG A 221 -9.67 -14.65 -11.61
N VAL A 222 -9.89 -13.34 -11.66
CA VAL A 222 -9.60 -12.43 -10.55
C VAL A 222 -10.89 -12.24 -9.76
N ASN A 223 -10.82 -12.56 -8.47
CA ASN A 223 -11.94 -12.35 -7.54
C ASN A 223 -11.86 -10.93 -7.01
N ILE A 224 -12.78 -10.08 -7.44
CA ILE A 224 -12.89 -8.70 -6.98
C ILE A 224 -13.86 -8.67 -5.79
N PRO A 225 -13.41 -8.26 -4.59
CA PRO A 225 -14.25 -8.23 -3.41
C PRO A 225 -15.38 -7.19 -3.55
N ALA A 226 -16.51 -7.48 -2.94
CA ALA A 226 -17.63 -6.55 -2.86
C ALA A 226 -17.22 -5.27 -2.12
N GLY A 227 -17.68 -4.11 -2.61
CA GLY A 227 -17.41 -2.80 -2.02
C GLY A 227 -16.09 -2.16 -2.47
N VAL A 228 -15.41 -2.75 -3.46
CA VAL A 228 -14.17 -2.22 -4.06
C VAL A 228 -14.35 -0.78 -4.52
N LYS A 229 -13.32 0.06 -4.33
CA LYS A 229 -13.29 1.48 -4.72
C LYS A 229 -12.48 1.68 -6.00
N GLU A 230 -12.67 2.83 -6.64
CA GLU A 230 -11.78 3.31 -7.69
C GLU A 230 -10.31 3.24 -7.23
N GLY A 231 -9.44 2.69 -8.07
CA GLY A 231 -8.01 2.55 -7.77
C GLY A 231 -7.67 1.45 -6.76
N SER A 232 -8.60 0.56 -6.41
CA SER A 232 -8.28 -0.57 -5.51
C SER A 232 -7.33 -1.55 -6.19
N ARG A 233 -6.36 -2.06 -5.42
CA ARG A 233 -5.34 -3.01 -5.87
C ARG A 233 -5.60 -4.41 -5.33
N VAL A 234 -5.81 -5.38 -6.22
CA VAL A 234 -5.98 -6.81 -5.88
C VAL A 234 -4.69 -7.55 -6.18
N ARG A 235 -4.13 -8.24 -5.20
CA ARG A 235 -2.86 -8.98 -5.35
C ARG A 235 -3.10 -10.46 -5.66
N LEU A 236 -2.49 -10.94 -6.74
CA LEU A 236 -2.40 -12.34 -7.14
C LEU A 236 -0.96 -12.82 -6.92
N ALA A 237 -0.73 -13.49 -5.78
CA ALA A 237 0.60 -13.91 -5.36
C ALA A 237 1.23 -14.93 -6.33
N GLY A 238 2.51 -14.71 -6.69
CA GLY A 238 3.28 -15.61 -7.56
C GLY A 238 2.82 -15.65 -9.02
N LYS A 239 1.94 -14.73 -9.45
CA LYS A 239 1.43 -14.63 -10.83
C LYS A 239 2.11 -13.56 -11.68
N GLY A 240 3.17 -12.93 -11.16
CA GLY A 240 4.05 -12.02 -11.90
C GLY A 240 5.06 -12.76 -12.76
N GLU A 241 6.14 -12.09 -13.13
CA GLU A 241 7.18 -12.68 -13.97
C GLU A 241 7.96 -13.79 -13.24
N PRO A 242 8.47 -14.81 -13.96
CA PRO A 242 9.31 -15.85 -13.39
C PRO A 242 10.65 -15.28 -12.91
N GLY A 243 11.06 -15.69 -11.70
CA GLY A 243 12.39 -15.37 -11.16
C GLY A 243 13.52 -16.04 -11.95
N ARG A 244 14.71 -15.44 -11.84
CA ARG A 244 15.95 -15.92 -12.49
C ARG A 244 16.74 -16.80 -11.54
N ASN A 245 17.53 -17.73 -12.09
CA ASN A 245 18.41 -18.63 -11.33
C ASN A 245 17.70 -19.40 -10.20
N GLY A 246 16.47 -19.86 -10.45
CA GLY A 246 15.66 -20.56 -9.45
C GLY A 246 14.93 -19.68 -8.44
N GLY A 247 15.00 -18.35 -8.57
CA GLY A 247 14.24 -17.42 -7.74
C GLY A 247 12.72 -17.54 -7.92
N PRO A 248 11.94 -17.13 -6.90
CA PRO A 248 10.48 -17.18 -6.94
C PRO A 248 9.92 -16.17 -7.95
N SER A 249 8.70 -16.39 -8.42
CA SER A 249 8.01 -15.42 -9.28
C SER A 249 7.63 -14.14 -8.53
N GLY A 250 7.46 -13.05 -9.28
CA GLY A 250 6.81 -11.85 -8.78
C GLY A 250 5.31 -12.06 -8.55
N ASP A 251 4.64 -11.02 -8.09
CA ASP A 251 3.19 -10.95 -7.90
C ASP A 251 2.54 -10.19 -9.06
N LEU A 252 1.24 -10.43 -9.29
CA LEU A 252 0.44 -9.63 -10.22
C LEU A 252 -0.51 -8.74 -9.41
N PHE A 253 -0.39 -7.43 -9.55
CA PHE A 253 -1.30 -6.45 -8.97
C PHE A 253 -2.32 -6.03 -10.03
N VAL A 254 -3.60 -6.19 -9.71
CA VAL A 254 -4.71 -5.80 -10.58
C VAL A 254 -5.32 -4.52 -10.02
N LEU A 255 -5.14 -3.42 -10.76
CA LEU A 255 -5.75 -2.12 -10.47
C LEU A 255 -7.19 -2.13 -11.01
N THR A 256 -8.14 -1.77 -10.16
CA THR A 256 -9.56 -1.77 -10.48
C THR A 256 -10.04 -0.36 -10.82
N HIS A 257 -10.62 -0.20 -12.01
CA HIS A 257 -11.34 0.99 -12.44
C HIS A 257 -12.84 0.72 -12.40
N VAL A 258 -13.59 1.53 -11.67
CA VAL A 258 -15.03 1.42 -11.48
C VAL A 258 -15.70 2.45 -12.37
N GLN A 259 -16.48 1.98 -13.33
CA GLN A 259 -17.29 2.85 -14.17
C GLN A 259 -18.34 3.59 -13.33
N ALA A 260 -18.56 4.87 -13.67
CA ALA A 260 -19.58 5.69 -13.02
C ALA A 260 -20.98 5.09 -13.25
N SER A 261 -21.80 5.08 -12.19
CA SER A 261 -23.22 4.74 -12.33
C SER A 261 -23.99 5.97 -12.82
N PRO A 262 -24.97 5.80 -13.72
CA PRO A 262 -25.86 6.89 -14.12
C PRO A 262 -26.79 7.35 -12.99
N VAL A 263 -27.02 6.50 -11.98
CA VAL A 263 -27.98 6.76 -10.89
C VAL A 263 -27.27 7.07 -9.57
N PHE A 264 -26.21 6.31 -9.26
CA PHE A 264 -25.55 6.36 -7.95
C PHE A 264 -24.23 7.10 -8.02
N THR A 265 -24.10 8.15 -7.23
CA THR A 265 -22.82 8.84 -7.00
C THR A 265 -22.21 8.37 -5.69
N ARG A 266 -21.00 7.82 -5.73
CA ARG A 266 -20.33 7.35 -4.50
C ARG A 266 -19.83 8.53 -3.66
N ARG A 267 -20.16 8.51 -2.36
CA ARG A 267 -19.72 9.49 -1.35
C ARG A 267 -19.12 8.76 -0.16
N GLY A 268 -17.81 8.51 -0.22
CA GLY A 268 -17.10 7.76 0.82
C GLY A 268 -17.56 6.30 0.92
N ALA A 269 -18.15 5.93 2.06
CA ALA A 269 -18.75 4.60 2.28
C ALA A 269 -20.23 4.53 1.87
N ASN A 270 -20.82 5.66 1.50
CA ASN A 270 -22.24 5.78 1.16
C ASN A 270 -22.40 6.08 -0.33
N VAL A 271 -23.65 6.08 -0.79
CA VAL A 271 -24.02 6.56 -2.12
C VAL A 271 -25.06 7.66 -2.01
N GLU A 272 -25.06 8.56 -2.98
CA GLU A 272 -26.05 9.62 -3.14
C GLU A 272 -26.78 9.40 -4.47
N VAL A 273 -28.09 9.64 -4.47
CA VAL A 273 -28.96 9.62 -5.63
C VAL A 273 -29.75 10.92 -5.65
N GLN A 274 -29.82 11.56 -6.81
CA GLN A 274 -30.71 12.71 -7.00
C GLN A 274 -32.10 12.20 -7.35
N VAL A 275 -33.09 12.64 -6.59
CA VAL A 275 -34.49 12.24 -6.77
C VAL A 275 -35.28 13.48 -7.16
N PRO A 276 -35.66 13.62 -8.44
CA PRO A 276 -36.52 14.71 -8.87
C PRO A 276 -37.91 14.54 -8.27
N LEU A 277 -38.45 15.64 -7.76
CA LEU A 277 -39.80 15.78 -7.25
C LEU A 277 -40.54 16.83 -8.07
N THR A 278 -41.82 16.57 -8.32
CA THR A 278 -42.72 17.60 -8.84
C THR A 278 -43.09 18.61 -7.74
N ILE A 279 -43.51 19.81 -8.13
CA ILE A 279 -43.97 20.85 -7.18
C ILE A 279 -45.09 20.32 -6.26
N PRO A 280 -46.15 19.65 -6.77
CA PRO A 280 -47.21 19.14 -5.90
C PRO A 280 -46.72 18.10 -4.90
N GLU A 281 -45.82 17.19 -5.29
CA GLU A 281 -45.24 16.18 -4.39
C GLU A 281 -44.41 16.83 -3.28
N ALA A 282 -43.61 17.84 -3.59
CA ALA A 282 -42.82 18.56 -2.59
C ALA A 282 -43.70 19.34 -1.61
N LEU A 283 -44.79 19.95 -2.09
CA LEU A 283 -45.71 20.74 -1.25
C LEU A 283 -46.60 19.86 -0.36
N ARG A 284 -47.27 18.85 -0.95
CA ARG A 284 -48.28 18.02 -0.26
C ARG A 284 -47.70 16.76 0.38
N GLY A 285 -46.47 16.41 0.04
CA GLY A 285 -45.89 15.11 0.35
C GLY A 285 -46.38 14.05 -0.62
N ALA A 286 -45.61 12.97 -0.74
CA ALA A 286 -45.90 11.88 -1.65
C ALA A 286 -45.24 10.59 -1.19
N GLU A 287 -45.73 9.45 -1.69
CA GLU A 287 -45.01 8.19 -1.65
C GLU A 287 -44.47 7.92 -3.04
N ILE A 288 -43.14 7.93 -3.16
CA ILE A 288 -42.44 7.79 -4.44
C ILE A 288 -41.62 6.50 -4.46
N GLU A 289 -41.43 5.94 -5.64
CA GLU A 289 -40.55 4.78 -5.83
C GLU A 289 -39.11 5.25 -6.08
N VAL A 290 -38.16 4.76 -5.29
CA VAL A 290 -36.74 5.13 -5.39
C VAL A 290 -35.86 3.92 -5.69
N PRO A 291 -34.79 4.09 -6.48
CA PRO A 291 -33.85 3.02 -6.77
C PRO A 291 -33.00 2.70 -5.54
N THR A 292 -32.70 1.42 -5.37
CA THR A 292 -31.72 0.89 -4.40
C THR A 292 -30.69 0.06 -5.16
N LEU A 293 -29.62 -0.37 -4.47
CA LEU A 293 -28.59 -1.21 -5.11
C LEU A 293 -29.10 -2.60 -5.52
N ASN A 294 -30.23 -3.06 -4.97
CA ASN A 294 -30.76 -4.41 -5.19
C ASN A 294 -32.21 -4.40 -5.72
N GLY A 295 -32.68 -3.30 -6.30
CA GLY A 295 -34.06 -3.15 -6.77
C GLY A 295 -34.63 -1.79 -6.42
N ARG A 296 -35.89 -1.75 -5.99
CA ARG A 296 -36.62 -0.49 -5.73
C ARG A 296 -37.33 -0.55 -4.38
N LYS A 297 -37.58 0.61 -3.78
CA LYS A 297 -38.35 0.75 -2.53
C LYS A 297 -39.21 2.00 -2.57
N THR A 298 -40.32 1.98 -1.83
CA THR A 298 -41.16 3.15 -1.62
C THR A 298 -40.55 4.04 -0.53
N LEU A 299 -40.44 5.34 -0.82
CA LEU A 299 -39.95 6.37 0.10
C LEU A 299 -41.07 7.40 0.32
N ARG A 300 -41.38 7.66 1.59
CA ARG A 300 -42.33 8.71 1.96
C ARG A 300 -41.61 10.05 2.05
N VAL A 301 -42.06 11.00 1.23
CA VAL A 301 -41.62 12.39 1.19
C VAL A 301 -42.60 13.23 2.03
N PRO A 302 -42.12 13.92 3.08
CA PRO A 302 -42.96 14.79 3.89
C PRO A 302 -43.47 16.02 3.10
N PRO A 303 -44.65 16.57 3.47
CA PRO A 303 -45.10 17.86 2.93
C PRO A 303 -44.12 18.99 3.28
N GLY A 304 -43.99 19.97 2.38
CA GLY A 304 -43.07 21.09 2.53
C GLY A 304 -41.59 20.71 2.39
N THR A 305 -41.27 19.64 1.64
CA THR A 305 -39.89 19.23 1.40
C THR A 305 -39.16 20.26 0.55
N LYS A 306 -38.04 20.77 1.06
CA LYS A 306 -37.22 21.78 0.37
C LYS A 306 -36.26 21.12 -0.64
N PRO A 307 -35.96 21.78 -1.77
CA PRO A 307 -34.88 21.35 -2.66
C PRO A 307 -33.55 21.21 -1.90
N GLY A 308 -32.78 20.18 -2.23
CA GLY A 308 -31.50 19.88 -1.60
C GLY A 308 -31.61 19.13 -0.26
N THR A 309 -32.82 18.95 0.28
CA THR A 309 -33.05 18.10 1.46
C THR A 309 -32.55 16.69 1.19
N VAL A 310 -31.85 16.10 2.15
CA VAL A 310 -31.30 14.75 2.03
C VAL A 310 -32.01 13.81 3.00
N GLN A 311 -32.66 12.78 2.45
CA GLN A 311 -33.26 11.71 3.22
C GLN A 311 -32.40 10.45 3.15
N ARG A 312 -32.10 9.87 4.30
CA ARG A 312 -31.19 8.74 4.43
C ARG A 312 -31.94 7.43 4.56
N LEU A 313 -31.61 6.46 3.73
CA LEU A 313 -32.03 5.06 3.86
C LEU A 313 -30.88 4.23 4.43
N ARG A 314 -31.03 3.85 5.70
CA ARG A 314 -29.97 3.21 6.49
C ARG A 314 -29.73 1.77 6.05
N GLY A 315 -28.46 1.38 5.87
CA GLY A 315 -28.05 0.01 5.62
C GLY A 315 -28.28 -0.51 4.20
N GLU A 316 -28.77 0.34 3.28
CA GLU A 316 -29.02 -0.03 1.89
C GLU A 316 -27.91 0.39 0.91
N GLY A 317 -26.83 0.99 1.42
CA GLY A 317 -25.68 1.41 0.62
C GLY A 317 -24.72 0.26 0.30
N PRO A 318 -23.56 0.59 -0.33
CA PRO A 318 -22.56 -0.42 -0.70
C PRO A 318 -21.97 -1.11 0.53
N PRO A 319 -21.53 -2.37 0.40
CA PRO A 319 -20.77 -3.02 1.46
C PRO A 319 -19.45 -2.28 1.72
N ARG A 320 -19.01 -2.29 2.98
CA ARG A 320 -17.73 -1.69 3.36
C ARG A 320 -16.60 -2.66 3.03
N LEU A 321 -15.63 -2.20 2.26
CA LEU A 321 -14.45 -3.02 1.95
C LEU A 321 -13.66 -3.32 3.23
N GLY A 322 -13.48 -4.61 3.54
CA GLY A 322 -12.69 -5.07 4.69
C GLY A 322 -13.34 -4.87 6.07
N ALA A 323 -14.60 -4.44 6.15
CA ALA A 323 -15.31 -4.27 7.40
C ALA A 323 -16.73 -4.83 7.32
N ALA A 324 -17.28 -5.26 8.47
CA ALA A 324 -18.65 -5.71 8.54
C ALA A 324 -19.64 -4.54 8.32
N GLY A 325 -20.75 -4.83 7.63
CA GLY A 325 -21.86 -3.91 7.43
C GLY A 325 -21.86 -3.16 6.09
N ARG A 326 -22.95 -2.42 5.88
CA ARG A 326 -23.23 -1.65 4.67
C ARG A 326 -23.22 -0.15 4.98
N GLY A 327 -22.96 0.66 3.95
CA GLY A 327 -23.22 2.08 3.98
C GLY A 327 -24.71 2.40 3.88
N ASP A 328 -25.01 3.68 3.72
CA ASP A 328 -26.36 4.21 3.56
C ASP A 328 -26.56 4.76 2.13
N ILE A 329 -27.82 4.84 1.69
CA ILE A 329 -28.20 5.60 0.49
C ILE A 329 -28.73 6.97 0.95
N HIS A 330 -28.24 8.03 0.33
CA HIS A 330 -28.71 9.40 0.54
C HIS A 330 -29.51 9.83 -0.67
N TYR A 331 -30.81 10.04 -0.50
CA TYR A 331 -31.67 10.60 -1.53
C TYR A 331 -31.67 12.12 -1.36
N ARG A 332 -31.05 12.82 -2.31
CA ARG A 332 -31.09 14.29 -2.38
C ARG A 332 -32.25 14.68 -3.26
N PHE A 333 -33.24 15.35 -2.69
CA PHE A 333 -34.40 15.81 -3.44
C PHE A 333 -34.05 17.04 -4.28
N THR A 334 -34.42 17.01 -5.55
CA THR A 334 -34.38 18.15 -6.47
C THR A 334 -35.79 18.45 -6.95
N LEU A 335 -36.08 19.68 -7.34
CA LEU A 335 -37.35 19.97 -8.02
C LEU A 335 -37.14 19.84 -9.52
N ASP A 336 -38.05 19.09 -10.15
CA ASP A 336 -38.16 19.05 -11.60
C ASP A 336 -39.16 20.10 -12.04
N LEU A 337 -38.70 21.05 -12.84
CA LEU A 337 -39.49 22.16 -13.35
C LEU A 337 -39.57 22.04 -14.86
N PRO A 338 -40.78 21.93 -15.45
CA PRO A 338 -40.90 21.86 -16.90
C PRO A 338 -40.48 23.20 -17.54
N ASP A 339 -39.75 23.13 -18.65
CA ASP A 339 -39.31 24.32 -19.40
C ASP A 339 -40.46 25.10 -20.06
N ARG A 340 -41.58 24.42 -20.29
CA ARG A 340 -42.77 24.99 -20.94
C ARG A 340 -44.02 24.50 -20.24
N LEU A 341 -44.97 25.41 -20.07
CA LEU A 341 -46.27 25.13 -19.46
C LEU A 341 -47.35 25.12 -20.56
N THR A 342 -48.35 24.26 -20.38
CA THR A 342 -49.58 24.33 -21.18
C THR A 342 -50.47 25.48 -20.67
N PRO A 343 -51.43 25.99 -21.46
CA PRO A 343 -52.33 27.05 -21.01
C PRO A 343 -53.07 26.72 -19.69
N GLU A 344 -53.43 25.45 -19.49
CA GLU A 344 -54.05 24.98 -18.25
C GLU A 344 -53.08 25.02 -17.05
N GLN A 345 -51.82 24.65 -17.26
CA GLN A 345 -50.79 24.70 -16.22
C GLN A 345 -50.42 26.15 -15.85
N GLU A 346 -50.33 27.04 -16.83
CA GLU A 346 -50.10 28.48 -16.59
C GLU A 346 -51.23 29.07 -15.75
N ALA A 347 -52.49 28.78 -16.10
CA ALA A 347 -53.64 29.22 -15.32
C ALA A 347 -53.57 28.72 -13.86
N ALA A 348 -53.22 27.44 -13.66
CA ALA A 348 -53.10 26.86 -12.32
C ALA A 348 -51.95 27.49 -11.49
N VAL A 349 -50.81 27.79 -12.12
CA VAL A 349 -49.69 28.48 -11.47
C VAL A 349 -50.08 29.92 -11.12
N GLY A 350 -50.82 30.62 -11.99
CA GLY A 350 -51.31 31.98 -11.72
C GLY A 350 -52.28 32.04 -10.53
N GLU A 351 -53.15 31.04 -10.36
CA GLU A 351 -53.99 30.94 -9.16
C GLU A 351 -53.17 30.67 -7.89
N LEU A 352 -52.13 29.84 -7.99
CA LEU A 352 -51.22 29.57 -6.88
C LEU A 352 -50.41 30.83 -6.48
N GLU A 353 -49.99 31.63 -7.46
CA GLU A 353 -49.26 32.89 -7.23
C GLU A 353 -50.11 33.88 -6.42
N LYS A 354 -51.40 34.04 -6.74
CA LYS A 354 -52.31 34.96 -6.03
C LYS A 354 -52.44 34.67 -4.54
N VAL A 355 -52.24 33.41 -4.12
CA VAL A 355 -52.37 32.98 -2.72
C VAL A 355 -51.03 32.80 -2.00
N LEU A 356 -49.90 32.89 -2.71
CA LEU A 356 -48.55 32.77 -2.13
C LEU A 356 -48.04 34.14 -1.65
N ASP A 357 -48.22 34.43 -0.36
CA ASP A 357 -47.98 35.76 0.22
C ASP A 357 -46.53 36.03 0.68
N ALA A 358 -45.56 35.20 0.26
CA ALA A 358 -44.18 35.29 0.74
C ALA A 358 -43.20 35.65 -0.39
N ASN A 359 -42.51 36.79 -0.27
CA ASN A 359 -41.34 37.10 -1.11
C ASN A 359 -40.09 36.40 -0.53
N PRO A 360 -39.61 35.27 -1.12
CA PRO A 360 -38.48 34.52 -0.57
C PRO A 360 -37.15 35.28 -0.62
N ARG A 361 -37.10 36.44 -1.30
CA ARG A 361 -35.90 37.26 -1.48
C ARG A 361 -35.87 38.46 -0.53
N ALA A 362 -36.90 38.68 0.29
CA ALA A 362 -36.99 39.85 1.16
C ALA A 362 -35.76 40.01 2.06
N GLY A 363 -35.22 38.90 2.59
CA GLY A 363 -34.03 38.90 3.44
C GLY A 363 -32.68 39.08 2.71
N LEU A 364 -32.65 39.14 1.37
CA LEU A 364 -31.42 39.39 0.62
C LEU A 364 -31.09 40.88 0.48
N PHE A 365 -32.07 41.74 0.71
CA PHE A 365 -31.96 43.20 0.57
C PHE A 365 -32.20 43.93 1.89
N ALA A 366 -32.24 43.20 3.00
CA ALA A 366 -32.48 43.70 4.36
C ALA A 366 -31.19 44.10 5.07
#